data_AF-A0A9D8H4N7-F1
#
_entry.id   AF-A0A9D8H4N7-F1
#
_cell.length_a   1.000
_cell.length_b   1.000
_cell.length_c   1.000
_cell.angle_alpha   90.00
_cell.angle_beta   90.00
_cell.angle_gamma   90.00
#
_symmetry.space_group_name_H-M   'P 1'
#
loop_
_entity.id
_entity.type
_entity.pdbx_description
1 polymer ?
#
loop_
_entity_poly.entity_id
_entity_poly.type
_entity_poly.pdbx_seq_one_letter_code
_entity_poly.pdbx_strand_id
1 'polypeptide(L)' 'MVESTTPNTAATGWRPNRRQITIGILVLIVAIFGAVNFEETPIDFLIKTVSVQLVFVIAGCALLGFLAGFLFARHLEKKD' A
#
# COMPACT_ATOMS: atom_id res chain seq x y z
N MET A 1 -6.80 -56.41 14.73
CA MET A 1 -6.33 -55.45 13.72
C MET A 1 -6.65 -54.08 14.26
N VAL A 2 -5.62 -53.31 14.67
CA VAL A 2 -5.80 -51.95 15.18
C VAL A 2 -5.63 -51.01 14.00
N GLU A 3 -6.70 -50.32 13.63
CA GLU A 3 -6.71 -49.36 12.54
C GLU A 3 -6.07 -48.06 13.03
N SER A 4 -4.88 -47.76 12.54
CA SER A 4 -4.14 -46.54 12.87
C SER A 4 -4.73 -45.36 12.12
N THR A 5 -5.65 -44.64 12.76
CA THR A 5 -6.14 -43.35 12.25
C THR A 5 -5.05 -42.29 12.46
N THR A 6 -4.21 -42.07 11.46
CA THR A 6 -3.32 -40.90 11.44
C THR A 6 -4.16 -39.63 11.36
N PRO A 7 -4.00 -38.66 12.28
CA PRO A 7 -4.70 -37.39 12.19
C PRO A 7 -4.22 -36.66 10.94
N ASN A 8 -5.13 -36.47 9.99
CA ASN A 8 -4.88 -35.72 8.77
C ASN A 8 -4.78 -34.24 9.14
N THR A 9 -3.56 -33.79 9.47
CA THR A 9 -3.26 -32.38 9.77
C THR A 9 -3.47 -31.57 8.49
N ALA A 10 -4.68 -31.05 8.30
CA ALA A 10 -5.00 -30.18 7.20
C ALA A 10 -4.06 -28.97 7.22
N ALA A 11 -3.19 -28.87 6.21
CA ALA A 11 -2.31 -27.73 6.05
C ALA A 11 -3.16 -26.46 5.88
N THR A 12 -3.18 -25.61 6.91
CA THR A 12 -3.83 -24.30 6.83
C THR A 12 -2.97 -23.39 5.96
N GLY A 13 -3.15 -23.49 4.65
CA GLY A 13 -2.50 -22.61 3.68
C GLY A 13 -2.91 -21.15 3.91
N TRP A 14 -1.97 -20.22 3.75
CA TRP A 14 -2.24 -18.79 3.86
C TRP A 14 -3.24 -18.35 2.78
N ARG A 15 -4.34 -17.69 3.21
CA ARG A 15 -5.37 -17.16 2.32
C ARG A 15 -5.42 -15.64 2.50
N PRO A 16 -4.75 -14.85 1.64
CA PRO A 16 -4.76 -13.41 1.77
C PRO A 16 -6.17 -12.85 1.59
N ASN A 17 -6.54 -11.89 2.44
CA ASN A 17 -7.80 -11.18 2.31
C ASN A 17 -7.75 -10.23 1.11
N ARG A 18 -8.90 -9.95 0.46
CA ARG A 18 -9.03 -9.01 -0.67
C ARG A 18 -8.34 -7.68 -0.39
N ARG A 19 -8.48 -7.13 0.83
CA ARG A 19 -7.80 -5.88 1.24
C ARG A 19 -6.28 -6.00 1.18
N GLN A 20 -5.70 -7.12 1.63
CA GLN A 20 -4.26 -7.33 1.61
C GLN A 20 -3.72 -7.43 0.18
N ILE A 21 -4.48 -8.07 -0.71
CA ILE A 21 -4.14 -8.15 -2.14
C ILE A 21 -4.15 -6.75 -2.75
N THR A 22 -5.21 -5.97 -2.51
CA THR A 22 -5.32 -4.60 -3.05
C THR A 22 -4.19 -3.71 -2.56
N ILE A 23 -3.89 -3.72 -1.25
CA ILE A 23 -2.78 -2.94 -0.67
C ILE A 23 -1.45 -3.39 -1.27
N GLY A 24 -1.22 -4.70 -1.37
CA GLY A 24 0.00 -5.25 -1.96
C GLY A 24 0.22 -4.79 -3.40
N ILE A 25 -0.83 -4.83 -4.23
CA ILE A 25 -0.78 -4.34 -5.62
C ILE A 25 -0.49 -2.84 -5.65
N LEU A 26 -1.16 -2.05 -4.82
CA LEU A 26 -0.96 -0.59 -4.76
C LEU A 26 0.48 -0.23 -4.39
N VAL A 27 1.03 -0.88 -3.36
CA VAL A 27 2.42 -0.71 -2.94
C VAL A 27 3.39 -1.13 -4.04
N LEU A 28 3.13 -2.26 -4.69
CA LEU A 28 3.97 -2.77 -5.78
C LEU A 28 4.00 -1.80 -6.97
N ILE A 29 2.85 -1.25 -7.37
CA ILE A 29 2.75 -0.27 -8.45
C ILE A 29 3.55 0.98 -8.09
N VAL A 30 3.39 1.51 -6.87
CA VAL A 30 4.13 2.68 -6.39
C VAL A 30 5.65 2.42 -6.41
N ALA A 31 6.08 1.24 -5.96
CA ALA A 31 7.49 0.87 -5.93
C ALA A 31 8.09 0.75 -7.33
N ILE A 32 7.40 0.07 -8.26
CA ILE A 32 7.85 -0.04 -9.66
C ILE A 32 7.89 1.34 -10.31
N PHE A 33 6.86 2.14 -10.11
CA PHE A 33 6.80 3.47 -10.71
C PHE A 33 7.93 4.36 -10.18
N GLY A 34 8.22 4.32 -8.88
CA GLY A 34 9.38 5.03 -8.32
C GLY A 34 10.71 4.51 -8.85
N ALA A 35 10.86 3.19 -8.99
CA ALA A 35 12.08 2.56 -9.49
C ALA A 35 12.33 2.80 -10.98
N VAL A 36 11.27 2.90 -11.79
CA VAL A 36 11.35 3.15 -13.23
C VAL A 36 11.50 4.64 -13.52
N ASN A 37 10.88 5.50 -12.71
CA ASN A 37 10.86 6.95 -12.92
C ASN A 37 11.78 7.67 -11.92
N PHE A 38 13.06 7.33 -11.93
CA PHE A 38 14.12 8.13 -11.30
C PHE A 38 14.48 9.39 -12.10
N GLU A 39 13.66 9.75 -13.09
CA GLU A 39 13.85 10.99 -13.84
C GLU A 39 13.49 12.21 -12.98
N GLU A 40 14.38 13.20 -13.01
CA GLU A 40 14.11 14.52 -12.45
C GLU A 40 13.01 15.17 -13.29
N THR A 41 11.81 15.22 -12.73
CA THR A 41 10.68 15.87 -13.40
C THR A 41 10.60 17.31 -12.90
N PRO A 42 10.60 18.30 -13.81
CA PRO A 42 10.40 19.69 -13.43
C PRO A 42 8.96 19.83 -12.94
N ILE A 43 8.79 20.16 -11.66
CA ILE A 43 7.48 20.52 -11.12
C ILE A 43 7.36 22.04 -11.23
N ASP A 44 6.47 22.50 -12.10
CA ASP A 44 6.10 23.91 -12.19
C ASP A 44 5.17 24.25 -11.02
N PHE A 45 5.78 24.74 -9.93
CA PHE A 45 5.00 25.48 -8.95
C PHE A 45 4.68 26.86 -9.52
N LEU A 46 3.54 27.44 -9.14
CA LEU A 46 2.98 28.70 -9.66
C LEU A 46 3.96 29.90 -9.69
N ILE A 47 5.09 29.80 -8.99
CA ILE A 47 6.10 30.85 -8.80
C ILE A 47 7.53 30.34 -9.09
N LYS A 48 7.75 29.02 -9.19
CA LYS A 48 9.10 28.45 -9.32
C LYS A 48 9.08 27.01 -9.83
N THR A 49 9.86 26.72 -10.86
CA THR A 49 10.11 25.35 -11.30
C THR A 49 11.16 24.72 -10.39
N VAL A 50 10.84 23.59 -9.77
CA VAL A 50 11.80 22.82 -8.96
C VAL A 50 11.86 21.42 -9.54
N SER A 51 13.06 21.00 -9.94
CA SER A 51 13.34 19.62 -10.32
C SER A 51 13.32 18.76 -9.06
N VAL A 52 12.32 17.90 -8.94
CA VAL A 52 12.20 16.96 -7.83
C VAL A 52 12.08 15.57 -8.43
N GLN A 53 12.73 14.58 -7.82
CA GLN A 53 12.55 13.20 -8.25
C GLN A 53 11.08 12.81 -8.07
N LEU A 54 10.49 12.23 -9.13
CA LEU A 54 9.07 11.85 -9.18
C LEU A 54 8.67 10.96 -7.98
N VAL A 55 9.61 10.16 -7.49
CA VAL A 55 9.50 9.37 -6.25
C VAL A 55 8.98 10.18 -5.06
N PHE A 56 9.50 11.39 -4.82
CA PHE A 56 9.08 12.23 -3.69
C PHE A 56 7.65 12.73 -3.83
N VAL A 57 7.18 12.98 -5.06
CA VAL A 57 5.79 13.38 -5.33
C VAL A 57 4.84 12.25 -4.96
N ILE A 58 5.17 11.04 -5.37
CA ILE A 58 4.35 9.86 -5.09
C ILE A 58 4.35 9.56 -3.60
N ALA A 59 5.51 9.62 -2.96
CA ALA A 59 5.63 9.46 -1.51
C ALA A 59 4.79 10.51 -0.77
N GLY A 60 4.84 11.77 -1.21
CA GLY A 60 4.02 12.87 -0.68
C GLY A 60 2.53 12.60 -0.82
N CYS A 61 2.06 12.26 -2.02
CA CYS A 61 0.66 11.94 -2.27
C CYS A 61 0.18 10.71 -1.48
N ALA A 62 1.00 9.67 -1.39
CA ALA A 62 0.69 8.47 -0.60
C ALA A 62 0.57 8.78 0.89
N LEU A 63 1.48 9.60 1.43
CA LEU A 63 1.45 10.05 2.81
C LEU A 63 0.19 10.90 3.11
N LEU A 64 -0.16 11.82 2.21
CA LEU A 64 -1.37 12.64 2.33
C LEU A 64 -2.63 11.78 2.29
N GLY A 65 -2.71 10.82 1.36
CA GLY A 65 -3.82 9.88 1.29
C GLY A 65 -3.95 9.03 2.56
N PHE A 66 -2.82 8.58 3.11
CA PHE A 66 -2.79 7.85 4.38
C PHE A 66 -3.28 8.71 5.55
N LEU A 67 -2.76 9.94 5.69
CA LEU A 67 -3.17 10.88 6.73
C LEU A 67 -4.65 11.22 6.65
N ALA A 68 -5.15 11.49 5.44
CA ALA A 68 -6.57 11.73 5.21
C ALA A 68 -7.41 10.52 5.63
N GLY A 69 -7.07 9.32 5.15
CA GLY A 69 -7.76 8.09 5.54
C GLY A 69 -7.73 7.82 7.04
N PHE A 70 -6.60 8.08 7.71
CA PHE A 70 -6.45 7.94 9.16
C PHE A 70 -7.33 8.92 9.95
N LEU A 71 -7.36 10.19 9.53
CA LEU A 71 -8.23 11.21 10.11
C LEU A 71 -9.71 10.85 9.94
N PHE A 72 -10.13 10.44 8.73
CA PHE A 72 -11.51 10.03 8.47
C PHE A 72 -11.92 8.79 9.29
N ALA A 73 -11.02 7.80 9.43
CA ALA A 73 -11.27 6.62 10.27
C ALA A 73 -11.49 7.00 11.74
N ARG A 74 -10.68 7.93 12.28
CA ARG A 74 -10.83 8.43 13.65
C ARG A 74 -12.13 9.20 13.89
N HIS A 75 -12.64 9.91 12.88
CA HIS A 75 -13.93 10.60 12.99
C HIS A 75 -15.13 9.65 12.95
N LEU A 76 -15.00 8.50 12.27
CA LEU A 76 -16.03 7.47 12.23
C LEU A 76 -16.12 6.70 13.57
N GLU A 77 -14.98 6.42 14.21
CA GLU A 77 -14.92 5.70 15.50
C GLU A 77 -15.51 6.50 16.67
N LYS A 78 -15.60 7.83 16.55
CA LYS A 78 -16.15 8.71 17.59
C LYS A 78 -17.68 8.88 17.53
N LYS A 79 -18.34 8.19 16.60
CA LYS A 79 -19.80 8.31 16.37
C LYS A 79 -20.59 7.08 16.86
N ASP A 80 -19.91 6.08 17.41
CA ASP A 80 -20.48 4.97 18.18
C ASP A 80 -20.36 5.26 19.70
#